data_AF-W1NIG8-F1
#
_entry.id   AF-W1NIG8-F1
#
_cell.length_a   1.000
_cell.length_b   1.000
_cell.length_c   1.000
_cell.angle_alpha   90.00
_cell.angle_beta   90.00
_cell.angle_gamma   90.00
#
_symmetry.space_group_name_H-M   'P 1'
#
loop_
_entity.id
_entity.type
_entity.pdbx_description
1 polymer ?
#
loop_
_entity_poly.entity_id
_entity_poly.type
_entity_poly.pdbx_seq_one_letter_code
_entity_poly.pdbx_strand_id
1 'polypeptide(L)'
;MLMVDVLSVKEFPRDHFLQVLSQEFDILCTHPMFGPESGRNGWSGLPFMFDKVRISKDDHRSKICDDFLHIFKLEGCRMVEMSCEEHDQLAAQTQFITHTMGRILSELDIKPTPVDTKGFQSLLALLYFNLLCGVTSLFWFALAER
;
A
#
# COMPACT_ATOMS: atom_id res chain seq x y z
N MET A 1 14.47 -2.87 19.42
CA MET A 1 13.51 -1.82 19.00
C MET A 1 12.99 -2.21 17.63
N LEU A 2 11.71 -1.98 17.34
CA LEU A 2 11.09 -2.31 16.05
C LEU A 2 10.99 -1.06 15.18
N MET A 3 11.53 -1.11 13.97
CA MET A 3 11.33 -0.11 12.92
C MET A 3 10.29 -0.64 11.93
N VAL A 4 9.30 0.20 11.65
CA VAL A 4 8.19 -0.14 10.75
C VAL A 4 8.05 0.95 9.69
N ASP A 5 8.02 0.57 8.42
CA ASP A 5 7.58 1.47 7.36
C ASP A 5 6.15 1.17 6.89
N VAL A 6 5.51 2.20 6.35
CA VAL A 6 4.17 2.17 5.75
C VAL A 6 4.17 2.77 4.35
N LEU A 7 5.31 2.75 3.65
CA LEU A 7 5.39 3.29 2.29
C LEU A 7 4.51 2.44 1.35
N SER A 8 4.25 2.89 0.13
CA SER A 8 3.54 2.04 -0.84
C SER A 8 4.46 1.18 -1.71
N VAL A 9 5.77 1.42 -1.70
CA VAL A 9 6.82 0.55 -2.27
C VAL A 9 7.62 -0.08 -1.14
N LYS A 10 8.10 -1.30 -1.29
CA LYS A 10 8.68 -2.10 -0.21
C LYS A 10 10.15 -2.43 -0.37
N GLU A 11 10.63 -2.64 -1.60
CA GLU A 11 12.05 -2.98 -1.83
C GLU A 11 12.98 -1.84 -1.39
N PHE A 12 12.62 -0.60 -1.73
CA PHE A 12 13.40 0.58 -1.35
C PHE A 12 13.57 0.74 0.19
N PRO A 13 12.49 0.83 1.00
CA PRO A 13 12.66 0.98 2.44
C PRO A 13 13.33 -0.25 3.08
N ARG A 14 13.05 -1.48 2.59
CA ARG A 14 13.72 -2.71 3.05
C ARG A 14 15.23 -2.58 2.89
N ASP A 15 15.70 -2.28 1.68
CA ASP A 15 17.13 -2.24 1.37
C ASP A 15 17.82 -1.10 2.10
N HIS A 16 17.16 0.06 2.16
CA HIS A 16 17.66 1.20 2.91
C HIS A 16 17.82 0.87 4.39
N PHE A 17 16.81 0.27 5.03
CA PHE A 17 16.87 -0.13 6.44
C PHE A 17 17.93 -1.18 6.71
N LEU A 18 18.08 -2.19 5.84
CA LEU A 18 19.12 -3.20 5.99
C LEU A 18 20.53 -2.60 5.90
N GLN A 19 20.72 -1.54 5.11
CA GLN A 19 22.00 -0.85 4.96
C GLN A 19 22.32 0.06 6.16
N VAL A 20 21.34 0.81 6.67
CA VAL A 20 21.60 1.88 7.66
C VAL A 20 21.34 1.47 9.11
N LEU A 21 20.47 0.49 9.36
CA LEU A 21 20.11 0.08 10.72
C LEU A 21 21.00 -1.05 11.22
N SER A 22 21.58 -0.86 12.41
CA SER A 22 22.34 -1.89 13.12
C SER A 22 21.50 -3.14 13.42
N GLN A 23 22.16 -4.26 13.72
CA GLN A 23 21.50 -5.55 14.03
C GLN A 23 20.61 -5.53 15.30
N GLU A 24 20.70 -4.46 16.10
CA GLU A 24 19.86 -4.26 17.28
C GLU A 24 18.43 -3.84 16.93
N PHE A 25 18.19 -3.39 15.70
CA PHE A 25 16.87 -3.02 15.19
C PHE A 25 16.20 -4.17 14.45
N ASP A 26 14.98 -4.49 14.87
CA ASP A 26 14.05 -5.30 14.09
C ASP A 26 13.43 -4.43 12.98
N ILE A 27 13.15 -5.03 11.84
CA ILE A 27 12.60 -4.39 10.65
C ILE A 27 11.35 -5.14 10.23
N LEU A 28 10.24 -4.41 10.15
CA LEU A 28 8.97 -4.88 9.62
C LEU A 28 8.55 -3.91 8.51
N CYS A 29 8.47 -4.39 7.28
CA CYS A 29 7.95 -3.59 6.19
C CYS A 29 6.45 -3.81 6.06
N THR A 30 5.65 -2.75 5.91
CA THR A 30 4.19 -2.88 5.81
C THR A 30 3.59 -1.99 4.74
N HIS A 31 2.40 -2.36 4.28
CA HIS A 31 1.59 -1.53 3.42
C HIS A 31 0.11 -1.80 3.71
N PRO A 32 -0.56 -0.90 4.46
CA PRO A 32 -2.01 -0.86 4.46
C PRO A 32 -2.46 -0.52 3.04
N MET A 33 -3.14 -1.44 2.35
CA MET A 33 -3.61 -1.23 0.97
C MET A 33 -4.86 -0.34 0.92
N PHE A 34 -4.93 0.61 1.84
CA PHE A 34 -6.02 1.53 2.07
C PHE A 34 -5.49 2.83 2.68
N GLY A 35 -6.19 3.92 2.43
CA GLY A 35 -5.87 5.25 2.97
C GLY A 35 -7.07 5.84 3.70
N PRO A 36 -7.00 7.13 4.07
CA PRO A 36 -8.08 7.81 4.78
C PRO A 36 -9.45 7.65 4.12
N GLU A 37 -9.51 7.70 2.79
CA GLU A 37 -10.77 7.58 2.06
C GLU A 37 -11.29 6.14 1.95
N SER A 38 -10.44 5.17 1.59
CA SER A 38 -10.87 3.78 1.44
C SER A 38 -11.08 3.07 2.79
N GLY A 39 -10.41 3.52 3.84
CA GLY A 39 -10.56 3.03 5.22
C GLY A 39 -11.50 3.87 6.10
N ARG A 40 -12.19 4.88 5.57
CA ARG A 40 -12.99 5.84 6.36
C ARG A 40 -14.08 5.22 7.22
N ASN A 41 -14.61 4.07 6.80
CA ASN A 41 -15.70 3.35 7.47
C ASN A 41 -15.19 2.14 8.28
N GLY A 42 -13.90 2.11 8.60
CA GLY A 42 -13.23 0.98 9.27
C GLY A 42 -12.38 0.15 8.31
N TRP A 43 -11.56 -0.73 8.89
CA TRP A 43 -10.54 -1.50 8.16
C TRP A 43 -10.91 -2.98 7.95
N SER A 44 -12.11 -3.37 8.38
CA SER A 44 -12.60 -4.74 8.27
C SER A 44 -12.58 -5.23 6.82
N GLY A 45 -11.91 -6.34 6.58
CA GLY A 45 -11.73 -6.95 5.26
C GLY A 45 -10.72 -6.25 4.35
N LEU A 46 -10.20 -5.08 4.72
CA LEU A 46 -9.20 -4.36 3.91
C LEU A 46 -7.84 -5.08 3.99
N PRO A 47 -7.05 -5.12 2.90
CA PRO A 47 -5.78 -5.81 2.90
C PRO A 47 -4.73 -5.01 3.68
N PHE A 48 -4.02 -5.70 4.58
CA PHE A 48 -2.82 -5.18 5.23
C PHE A 48 -1.65 -6.10 4.90
N MET A 49 -0.75 -5.63 4.03
CA MET A 49 0.45 -6.36 3.65
C MET A 49 1.57 -6.13 4.66
N PHE A 50 2.34 -7.17 4.96
CA PHE A 50 3.55 -7.05 5.77
C PHE A 50 4.63 -8.07 5.37
N ASP A 51 5.87 -7.71 5.64
CA ASP A 51 7.07 -8.55 5.50
C ASP A 51 7.95 -8.43 6.76
N LYS A 52 8.21 -9.56 7.41
CA LYS A 52 9.07 -9.67 8.60
C LYS A 52 10.55 -9.72 8.19
N VAL A 53 11.04 -8.64 7.57
CA VAL A 53 12.38 -8.52 6.98
C VAL A 53 13.51 -8.93 7.93
N ARG A 54 13.50 -8.43 9.17
CA ARG A 54 14.48 -8.81 10.20
C ARG A 54 13.84 -8.77 11.57
N ILE A 55 13.40 -9.91 12.10
CA ILE A 55 12.86 -10.02 13.46
C ILE A 55 13.75 -10.94 14.29
N SER A 56 14.23 -10.44 15.43
CA SER A 56 15.03 -11.22 16.37
C SER A 56 14.26 -12.43 16.90
N LYS A 57 15.01 -13.51 17.17
CA LYS A 57 14.49 -14.73 17.83
C LYS A 57 14.29 -14.57 19.34
N ASP A 58 14.71 -13.44 19.90
CA ASP A 58 14.40 -13.08 21.28
C ASP A 58 12.88 -12.92 21.46
N ASP A 59 12.30 -13.67 22.41
CA ASP A 59 10.85 -13.73 22.65
C ASP A 59 10.22 -12.37 22.93
N HIS A 60 10.95 -11.48 23.60
CA HIS A 60 10.45 -10.14 23.90
C HIS A 60 10.39 -9.27 22.64
N ARG A 61 11.44 -9.30 21.81
CA ARG A 61 11.49 -8.54 20.54
C ARG A 61 10.49 -9.06 19.50
N SER A 62 10.38 -10.37 19.35
CA SER A 62 9.40 -10.97 18.43
C SER A 62 7.96 -10.63 18.84
N LYS A 63 7.67 -10.63 20.15
CA LYS A 63 6.38 -10.24 20.69
C LYS A 63 5.99 -8.79 20.34
N ILE A 64 6.94 -7.85 20.34
CA ILE A 64 6.64 -6.46 19.94
C ILE A 64 6.14 -6.39 18.48
N CYS A 65 6.76 -7.17 17.59
CA CYS A 65 6.33 -7.28 16.18
C CYS A 65 4.92 -7.88 16.08
N ASP A 66 4.67 -8.97 16.80
CA ASP A 66 3.36 -9.62 16.78
C ASP A 66 2.26 -8.72 17.39
N ASP A 67 2.56 -7.98 18.47
CA ASP A 67 1.63 -7.03 19.09
C ASP A 67 1.30 -5.86 18.14
N PHE A 68 2.28 -5.37 17.37
CA PHE A 68 2.03 -4.36 16.33
C PHE A 68 1.09 -4.89 15.23
N LEU A 69 1.39 -6.07 14.68
CA LEU A 69 0.54 -6.71 13.66
C LEU A 69 -0.86 -7.04 14.20
N HIS A 70 -0.97 -7.30 15.51
CA HIS A 70 -2.23 -7.60 16.15
C HIS A 70 -3.22 -6.42 16.09
N ILE A 71 -2.74 -5.17 16.05
CA ILE A 71 -3.60 -3.98 15.92
C ILE A 71 -4.47 -4.08 14.65
N PHE A 72 -3.83 -4.33 13.50
CA PHE A 72 -4.54 -4.45 12.22
C PHE A 72 -5.44 -5.67 12.17
N LYS A 73 -5.00 -6.78 12.78
CA LYS A 73 -5.81 -7.99 12.90
C LYS A 73 -7.09 -7.75 13.73
N LEU A 74 -7.00 -7.01 14.83
CA LEU A 74 -8.14 -6.67 15.69
C LEU A 74 -9.14 -5.75 14.99
N GLU A 75 -8.65 -4.83 14.16
CA GLU A 75 -9.49 -3.99 13.28
C GLU A 75 -10.13 -4.78 12.12
N GLY A 76 -9.89 -6.09 12.05
CA GLY A 76 -10.47 -6.99 11.07
C GLY A 76 -9.80 -6.94 9.70
N CYS A 77 -8.57 -6.40 9.60
CA CYS A 77 -7.84 -6.40 8.35
C CYS A 77 -7.58 -7.83 7.87
N ARG A 78 -7.58 -8.01 6.55
CA ARG A 78 -7.06 -9.22 5.91
C ARG A 78 -5.54 -9.13 5.89
N MET A 79 -4.91 -9.85 6.81
CA MET A 79 -3.45 -9.90 6.95
C MET A 79 -2.83 -10.69 5.79
N VAL A 80 -1.92 -10.06 5.04
CA VAL A 80 -1.24 -10.64 3.87
C VAL A 80 0.27 -10.62 4.09
N GLU A 81 0.83 -11.76 4.46
CA GLU A 81 2.28 -11.92 4.57
C GLU A 81 2.86 -12.23 3.19
N MET A 82 3.81 -11.43 2.71
CA MET A 82 4.52 -11.65 1.45
C MET A 82 5.84 -10.87 1.46
N SER A 83 6.77 -11.22 0.55
CA SER A 83 8.05 -10.51 0.49
C SER A 83 7.90 -9.11 -0.11
N CYS A 84 8.83 -8.21 0.23
CA CYS A 84 8.89 -6.88 -0.36
C CYS A 84 8.99 -6.91 -1.89
N GLU A 85 9.76 -7.84 -2.47
CA GLU A 85 9.90 -8.03 -3.91
C GLU A 85 8.58 -8.47 -4.56
N GLU A 86 7.91 -9.47 -3.97
CA GLU A 86 6.64 -9.97 -4.48
C GLU A 86 5.58 -8.86 -4.44
N HIS A 87 5.54 -8.11 -3.35
CA HIS A 87 4.66 -6.96 -3.22
C HIS A 87 4.91 -5.94 -4.33
N ASP A 88 6.14 -5.49 -4.54
CA ASP A 88 6.44 -4.45 -5.53
C ASP A 88 6.20 -4.94 -6.96
N GLN A 89 6.43 -6.23 -7.24
CA GLN A 89 6.07 -6.84 -8.51
C GLN A 89 4.55 -6.80 -8.78
N LEU A 90 3.73 -7.17 -7.79
CA LEU A 90 2.27 -7.17 -7.90
C LEU A 90 1.69 -5.73 -7.91
N ALA A 91 2.24 -4.86 -7.08
CA ALA A 91 1.88 -3.45 -7.00
C ALA A 91 2.18 -2.78 -8.35
N ALA A 92 3.36 -2.96 -8.92
CA ALA A 92 3.69 -2.41 -10.23
C ALA A 92 2.70 -2.84 -11.34
N GLN A 93 2.30 -4.12 -11.36
CA GLN A 93 1.33 -4.62 -12.34
C GLN A 93 -0.06 -3.99 -12.19
N THR A 94 -0.59 -3.95 -10.97
CA THR A 94 -1.95 -3.46 -10.70
C THR A 94 -2.04 -1.93 -10.74
N GLN A 95 -1.01 -1.25 -10.24
CA GLN A 95 -0.89 0.19 -10.20
C GLN A 95 -0.72 0.77 -11.61
N PHE A 96 0.10 0.14 -12.48
CA PHE A 96 0.23 0.55 -13.88
C PHE A 96 -1.12 0.60 -14.61
N ILE A 97 -1.94 -0.45 -14.47
CA ILE A 97 -3.26 -0.52 -15.11
C ILE A 97 -4.16 0.60 -14.58
N THR A 98 -4.26 0.72 -13.25
CA THR A 98 -5.14 1.71 -12.61
C THR A 98 -4.79 3.14 -12.99
N HIS A 99 -3.49 3.47 -13.05
CA HIS A 99 -3.02 4.78 -13.49
C HIS A 99 -3.21 5.03 -14.97
N THR A 100 -2.90 4.05 -15.82
CA THR A 100 -3.08 4.20 -17.27
C THR A 100 -4.55 4.49 -17.58
N MET A 101 -5.47 3.79 -16.93
CA MET A 101 -6.90 4.06 -17.04
C MET A 101 -7.26 5.45 -16.51
N GLY A 102 -6.77 5.83 -15.32
CA GLY A 102 -7.01 7.17 -14.76
C GLY A 102 -6.53 8.31 -15.67
N ARG A 103 -5.34 8.17 -16.30
CA ARG A 103 -4.79 9.15 -17.24
C ARG A 103 -5.62 9.25 -18.52
N ILE A 104 -5.96 8.12 -19.14
CA ILE A 104 -6.80 8.09 -20.35
C ILE A 104 -8.16 8.76 -20.05
N LEU A 105 -8.80 8.42 -18.94
CA LEU A 105 -10.10 9.02 -18.57
C LEU A 105 -9.97 10.53 -18.32
N SER A 106 -8.85 10.98 -17.74
CA SER A 106 -8.58 12.40 -17.52
C SER A 106 -8.33 13.15 -18.83
N GLU A 107 -7.61 12.55 -19.79
CA GLU A 107 -7.35 13.15 -21.11
C GLU A 107 -8.61 13.23 -21.97
N LEU A 108 -9.53 12.29 -21.81
CA LEU A 108 -10.82 12.29 -22.49
C LEU A 108 -11.80 13.36 -21.97
N ASP A 109 -11.47 14.07 -20.88
CA ASP A 109 -12.32 15.09 -20.22
C ASP A 109 -13.77 14.62 -20.05
N ILE A 110 -13.93 13.38 -19.58
CA ILE A 110 -15.26 12.76 -19.43
C ILE A 110 -16.06 13.50 -18.36
N LYS A 111 -17.34 13.76 -18.64
CA LYS A 111 -18.25 14.51 -17.78
C LYS A 111 -19.53 13.72 -17.50
N PRO A 112 -20.12 13.88 -16.30
CA PRO A 112 -21.43 13.28 -16.00
C PRO A 112 -22.50 13.75 -17.00
N THR A 113 -23.42 12.86 -17.35
CA THR A 113 -24.56 13.15 -18.24
C THR A 113 -25.88 12.63 -17.65
N PRO A 114 -27.04 13.15 -18.08
CA PRO A 114 -28.34 12.65 -17.61
C PRO A 114 -28.65 11.19 -17.96
N VAL A 115 -27.88 10.57 -18.87
CA VAL A 115 -28.11 9.21 -19.38
C VAL A 115 -26.96 8.25 -19.01
N ASP A 116 -26.19 8.59 -17.98
CA ASP A 116 -25.05 7.79 -17.54
C ASP A 116 -25.46 6.37 -17.17
N THR A 117 -24.74 5.39 -17.72
CA THR A 117 -24.88 4.00 -17.31
C THR A 117 -24.13 3.74 -16.01
N LYS A 118 -24.47 2.67 -15.29
CA LYS A 118 -23.71 2.24 -14.10
C LYS A 118 -22.22 2.04 -14.40
N GLY A 119 -21.87 1.52 -15.58
CA GLY A 119 -20.49 1.36 -15.99
C GLY A 119 -19.75 2.69 -16.12
N PHE A 120 -20.39 3.70 -16.73
CA PHE A 120 -19.80 5.03 -16.85
C PHE A 120 -19.67 5.74 -15.49
N GLN A 121 -20.62 5.55 -14.58
CA GLN A 121 -20.50 6.05 -13.20
C GLN A 121 -19.29 5.44 -12.46
N SER A 122 -18.99 4.15 -12.68
CA SER A 122 -17.77 3.53 -12.12
C SER A 122 -16.49 4.13 -12.69
N LEU A 123 -16.47 4.50 -13.98
CA LEU A 123 -15.32 5.18 -14.60
C LEU A 123 -15.12 6.59 -14.04
N LEU A 124 -16.20 7.36 -13.88
CA LEU A 124 -16.17 8.67 -13.23
C LEU A 124 -15.66 8.55 -11.79
N ALA A 125 -16.14 7.55 -11.03
CA ALA A 125 -15.65 7.30 -9.68
C ALA A 125 -14.15 6.98 -9.64
N LEU A 126 -13.63 6.20 -10.60
CA LEU A 126 -12.19 5.93 -10.73
C LEU A 126 -11.38 7.19 -11.04
N LEU A 127 -11.90 8.06 -11.91
CA LEU A 127 -11.28 9.34 -12.25
C LEU A 127 -11.19 10.25 -11.02
N TYR A 128 -12.31 10.43 -10.31
CA TYR A 128 -12.34 11.24 -9.08
C TYR A 128 -11.46 10.66 -7.98
N PHE A 129 -11.45 9.33 -7.81
CA PHE A 129 -10.58 8.66 -6.85
C PHE A 129 -9.10 8.90 -7.15
N ASN A 130 -8.67 8.81 -8.42
CA ASN A 130 -7.29 9.11 -8.82
C ASN A 130 -6.90 10.58 -8.57
N LEU A 131 -7.82 11.52 -8.81
CA LEU A 131 -7.60 12.95 -8.58
C LEU A 131 -7.50 13.30 -7.09
N LEU A 132 -8.33 12.68 -6.25
CA LEU A 132 -8.40 12.96 -4.81
C LEU A 132 -7.28 12.29 -4.01
N CYS A 133 -6.86 11.07 -4.39
CA CYS A 133 -5.87 10.31 -3.65
C CYS A 133 -4.41 10.70 -3.95
N GLY A 134 -4.15 11.71 -4.80
CA GLY A 134 -2.78 12.21 -5.03
C GLY A 134 -1.79 11.14 -5.50
N VAL A 135 -2.28 10.12 -6.22
CA VAL A 135 -1.52 8.91 -6.60
C VAL A 135 -0.31 9.23 -7.50
N THR A 136 -0.20 10.46 -7.99
CA THR A 136 0.94 10.97 -8.77
C THR A 136 2.25 11.04 -8.00
N SER A 137 2.25 11.23 -6.67
CA SER A 137 3.51 11.27 -5.88
C SER A 137 4.09 9.87 -5.61
N LEU A 138 3.23 8.88 -5.40
CA LEU A 138 3.60 7.46 -5.25
C LEU A 138 4.17 6.86 -6.55
N PHE A 139 3.70 7.36 -7.70
CA PHE A 139 4.17 6.97 -9.03
C PHE A 139 5.62 7.37 -9.31
N TRP A 140 6.09 8.51 -8.78
CA TRP A 140 7.49 8.92 -8.95
C TRP A 140 8.45 8.01 -8.19
N PHE A 141 8.11 7.57 -6.96
CA PHE A 141 8.98 6.65 -6.22
C PHE A 141 9.06 5.26 -6.86
N ALA A 142 7.94 4.69 -7.33
CA ALA A 142 7.93 3.35 -7.92
C ALA A 142 8.60 3.25 -9.30
N LEU A 143 8.73 4.37 -10.05
CA LEU A 143 9.32 4.40 -11.40
C LEU A 143 10.67 5.11 -11.49
N ALA A 144 10.99 6.05 -10.60
CA ALA A 144 12.26 6.78 -10.63
C ALA A 144 13.43 6.03 -9.99
N GLU A 145 13.17 4.89 -9.33
CA GLU A 145 14.19 4.04 -8.70
C GLU A 145 14.50 2.76 -9.48
N ARG A 146 14.17 2.74 -10.78
CA ARG A 146 14.78 1.83 -11.76
C ARG A 146 15.78 2.56 -12.65
#